data_AF-A0A8B8MWG8-F1
#
_entry.id   AF-A0A8B8MWG8-F1
#
_cell.length_a   1.000
_cell.length_b   1.000
_cell.length_c   1.000
_cell.angle_alpha   90.00
_cell.angle_beta   90.00
_cell.angle_gamma   90.00
#
_symmetry.space_group_name_H-M   'P 1'
#
loop_
_entity.id
_entity.type
_entity.pdbx_description
1 polymer ?
#
loop_
_entity_poly.entity_id
_entity_poly.type
_entity_poly.pdbx_seq_one_letter_code
_entity_poly.pdbx_strand_id
1 'polypeptide(L)'
;MHTAGVWVWRSLSRAPGGVGQDAEEAFKKTVEIDRLIDLLRHANPQELQKTVVENILAFNEGFWIRLAARTDTCKSEDDKKDYEELALSVMSIVDRIVHKTNEKIESSTDVLQGILKPVVDEKEEISWPPRDPEALKAMEEEVTQMEQEGQLDEGFLSEVNAQLRQAKEDGDKPGLVAMLQKVLQLYASRVLSKRSYAKRGNEVLKAEEFLEVLIKAPEEEWNKLLLDSMTFGKGDVSPEDLYAVIKKRIERTLIRTEGGSYQQRVLTEYLKGIQSRAEEIVQVFQGKPE
;
A
#
# COMPACT_ATOMS: atom_id res chain seq x y z
N MET A 1 9.13 -17.22 -78.80
CA MET A 1 10.26 -16.32 -78.48
C MET A 1 10.13 -15.94 -77.01
N HIS A 2 11.12 -16.37 -76.22
CA HIS A 2 11.65 -15.80 -74.97
C HIS A 2 10.70 -15.48 -73.78
N THR A 3 10.71 -16.23 -72.67
CA THR A 3 11.67 -16.29 -71.51
C THR A 3 11.73 -14.98 -70.71
N ALA A 4 11.75 -14.90 -69.38
CA ALA A 4 11.78 -15.84 -68.25
C ALA A 4 11.50 -15.04 -66.96
N GLY A 5 11.24 -15.72 -65.83
CA GLY A 5 11.10 -15.08 -64.52
C GLY A 5 10.61 -16.02 -63.42
N VAL A 6 11.34 -17.11 -63.17
CA VAL A 6 11.16 -18.02 -62.02
C VAL A 6 11.71 -17.35 -60.76
N TRP A 7 10.94 -17.33 -59.66
CA TRP A 7 11.45 -17.47 -58.29
C TRP A 7 10.42 -18.23 -57.43
N VAL A 8 10.64 -19.54 -57.33
CA VAL A 8 10.36 -20.34 -56.13
C VAL A 8 11.21 -19.78 -54.98
N TRP A 9 10.77 -19.99 -53.74
CA TRP A 9 11.49 -20.06 -52.43
C TRP A 9 10.54 -19.47 -51.37
N ARG A 10 10.30 -20.02 -50.18
CA ARG A 10 10.73 -21.23 -49.48
C ARG A 10 9.76 -21.40 -48.32
N SER A 11 9.41 -22.65 -47.99
CA SER A 11 8.93 -23.02 -46.67
C SER A 11 9.89 -22.45 -45.60
N LEU A 12 9.38 -21.59 -44.72
CA LEU A 12 9.98 -21.34 -43.41
C LEU A 12 9.00 -21.83 -42.36
N SER A 13 9.21 -23.10 -42.03
CA SER A 13 8.85 -23.76 -40.79
C SER A 13 8.79 -22.76 -39.63
N ARG A 14 7.60 -22.51 -39.10
CA ARG A 14 7.46 -22.04 -37.72
C ARG A 14 8.15 -23.09 -36.86
N ALA A 15 9.20 -22.68 -36.17
CA ALA A 15 9.89 -23.51 -35.19
C ALA A 15 8.86 -24.07 -34.18
N PRO A 16 8.91 -25.37 -33.82
CA PRO A 16 7.92 -26.00 -32.94
C PRO A 16 8.15 -25.71 -31.45
N GLY A 17 8.83 -24.61 -31.10
CA GLY A 17 9.29 -24.34 -29.73
C GLY A 17 8.29 -23.65 -28.79
N GLY A 18 7.29 -22.93 -29.31
CA GLY A 18 6.36 -22.14 -28.49
C GLY A 18 5.11 -22.90 -28.03
N VAL A 19 4.58 -23.80 -28.87
CA VAL A 19 3.34 -24.54 -28.57
C VAL A 19 3.54 -25.54 -27.42
N GLY A 20 4.76 -26.08 -27.28
CA GLY A 20 5.10 -27.01 -26.20
C GLY A 20 5.20 -26.33 -24.84
N GLN A 21 5.79 -25.13 -24.76
CA GLN A 21 5.93 -24.39 -23.51
C GLN A 21 4.60 -23.86 -23.00
N ASP A 22 3.77 -23.28 -23.87
CA ASP A 22 2.44 -22.77 -23.49
C ASP A 22 1.50 -23.90 -23.03
N ALA A 23 1.56 -25.06 -23.71
CA ALA A 23 0.78 -26.24 -23.32
C ALA A 23 1.28 -26.86 -22.00
N GLU A 24 2.60 -26.88 -21.78
CA GLU A 24 3.20 -27.37 -20.54
C GLU A 24 2.85 -26.46 -19.35
N GLU A 25 2.84 -25.14 -19.55
CA GLU A 25 2.45 -24.18 -18.51
C GLU A 25 0.96 -24.28 -18.17
N ALA A 26 0.09 -24.38 -19.18
CA ALA A 26 -1.34 -24.61 -18.97
C ALA A 26 -1.63 -25.93 -18.25
N PHE A 27 -0.87 -26.98 -18.58
CA PHE A 27 -0.95 -28.26 -17.89
C PHE A 27 -0.53 -28.15 -16.42
N LYS A 28 0.59 -27.47 -16.13
CA LYS A 28 1.05 -27.24 -14.74
C LYS A 28 0.01 -26.48 -13.91
N LYS A 29 -0.58 -25.41 -14.46
CA LYS A 29 -1.67 -24.66 -13.80
C LYS A 29 -2.89 -25.55 -13.52
N THR A 30 -3.25 -26.42 -14.45
CA THR A 30 -4.36 -27.37 -14.27
C THR A 30 -4.07 -28.35 -13.13
N VAL A 31 -2.84 -28.88 -13.06
CA VAL A 31 -2.42 -29.80 -11.99
C VAL A 31 -2.43 -29.12 -10.61
N GLU A 32 -2.03 -27.85 -10.54
CA GLU A 32 -2.08 -27.09 -9.29
C GLU A 32 -3.52 -26.88 -8.80
N ILE A 33 -4.44 -26.55 -9.72
CA ILE A 33 -5.87 -26.43 -9.41
C ILE A 33 -6.43 -27.78 -8.94
N ASP A 34 -6.08 -28.89 -9.60
CA ASP A 34 -6.52 -30.23 -9.19
C ASP A 34 -6.04 -30.59 -7.78
N ARG A 35 -4.78 -30.29 -7.46
CA ARG A 35 -4.22 -30.50 -6.11
C ARG A 35 -4.96 -29.67 -5.08
N LEU A 36 -5.31 -28.43 -5.40
CA LEU A 36 -6.08 -27.57 -4.50
C LEU A 36 -7.49 -28.14 -4.29
N ILE A 37 -8.17 -28.60 -5.33
CA ILE A 37 -9.48 -29.26 -5.22
C ILE A 37 -9.40 -30.50 -4.32
N ASP A 38 -8.36 -31.33 -4.49
CA ASP A 38 -8.17 -32.51 -3.64
C ASP A 38 -7.89 -32.13 -2.18
N LEU A 39 -7.08 -31.10 -1.92
CA LEU A 39 -6.86 -30.59 -0.57
C LEU A 39 -8.16 -30.11 0.09
N LEU A 40 -8.97 -29.35 -0.65
CA LEU A 40 -10.25 -28.84 -0.15
C LEU A 40 -11.26 -29.96 0.11
N ARG A 41 -11.30 -30.99 -0.74
CA ARG A 41 -12.22 -32.14 -0.58
C ARG A 41 -11.94 -32.94 0.69
N HIS A 42 -10.68 -33.09 1.07
CA HIS A 42 -10.30 -33.88 2.24
C HIS A 42 -10.19 -33.05 3.53
N ALA A 43 -10.36 -31.73 3.45
CA ALA A 43 -10.27 -30.83 4.59
C ALA A 43 -11.51 -30.93 5.47
N ASN A 44 -11.31 -30.88 6.79
CA ASN A 44 -12.42 -30.66 7.72
C ASN A 44 -12.90 -29.19 7.67
N PRO A 45 -14.04 -28.82 8.30
CA PRO A 45 -14.58 -27.45 8.19
C PRO A 45 -13.62 -26.32 8.62
N GLN A 46 -12.75 -26.55 9.62
CA GLN A 46 -11.78 -25.54 10.06
C GLN A 46 -10.58 -25.45 9.09
N GLU A 47 -10.10 -26.60 8.63
CA GLU A 47 -9.05 -26.68 7.61
C GLU A 47 -9.52 -26.07 6.29
N LEU A 48 -10.77 -26.34 5.89
CA LEU A 48 -11.38 -25.80 4.68
C LEU A 48 -11.36 -24.27 4.70
N GLN A 49 -11.81 -23.66 5.80
CA GLN A 49 -11.76 -22.20 5.97
C GLN A 49 -10.33 -21.67 5.86
N LYS A 50 -9.38 -22.29 6.54
CA LYS A 50 -7.98 -21.88 6.51
C LYS A 50 -7.38 -22.00 5.10
N THR A 51 -7.59 -23.12 4.42
CA THR A 51 -7.09 -23.37 3.07
C THR A 51 -7.69 -22.39 2.05
N VAL A 52 -8.98 -22.05 2.19
CA VAL A 52 -9.62 -21.02 1.34
C VAL A 52 -9.00 -19.64 1.57
N VAL A 53 -8.76 -19.25 2.83
CA VAL A 53 -8.13 -17.95 3.14
C VAL A 53 -6.70 -17.87 2.59
N GLU A 54 -5.88 -18.90 2.79
CA GLU A 54 -4.48 -18.93 2.35
C GLU A 54 -4.34 -18.94 0.82
N ASN A 55 -5.36 -19.41 0.09
CA ASN A 55 -5.34 -19.55 -1.36
C ASN A 55 -6.38 -18.65 -2.05
N ILE A 56 -6.82 -17.55 -1.42
CA ILE A 56 -7.96 -16.74 -1.90
C ILE A 56 -7.84 -16.31 -3.38
N LEU A 57 -6.63 -16.00 -3.83
CA LEU A 57 -6.35 -15.58 -5.22
C LEU A 57 -6.44 -16.72 -6.25
N ALA A 58 -6.41 -17.98 -5.81
CA ALA A 58 -6.51 -19.15 -6.68
C ALA A 58 -7.96 -19.44 -7.11
N PHE A 59 -8.97 -18.90 -6.42
CA PHE A 59 -10.40 -19.12 -6.70
C PHE A 59 -10.92 -18.20 -7.82
N ASN A 60 -10.26 -18.25 -8.98
CA ASN A 60 -10.65 -17.53 -10.19
C ASN A 60 -11.56 -18.38 -11.11
N GLU A 61 -11.96 -17.83 -12.26
CA GLU A 61 -12.79 -18.53 -13.25
C GLU A 61 -12.25 -19.92 -13.62
N GLY A 62 -10.93 -20.06 -13.76
CA GLY A 62 -10.28 -21.33 -14.09
C GLY A 62 -10.46 -22.40 -13.02
N PHE A 63 -10.46 -22.03 -11.73
CA PHE A 63 -10.74 -22.96 -10.64
C PHE A 63 -12.17 -23.51 -10.73
N TRP A 64 -13.17 -22.64 -10.93
CA TRP A 64 -14.58 -23.02 -10.99
C TRP A 64 -14.89 -23.89 -12.21
N ILE A 65 -14.32 -23.54 -13.38
CA ILE A 65 -14.44 -24.38 -14.58
C ILE A 65 -13.84 -25.76 -14.34
N ARG A 66 -12.67 -25.84 -13.67
CA ARG A 66 -12.04 -27.13 -13.39
C ARG A 66 -12.83 -27.98 -12.40
N LEU A 67 -13.39 -27.35 -11.36
CA LEU A 67 -14.26 -28.01 -10.39
C LEU A 67 -15.54 -28.55 -11.04
N ALA A 68 -16.17 -27.78 -11.93
CA ALA A 68 -17.32 -28.22 -12.72
C ALA A 68 -16.95 -29.43 -13.61
N ALA A 69 -15.83 -29.37 -14.34
CA ALA A 69 -15.36 -30.48 -15.16
C ALA A 69 -15.09 -31.77 -14.34
N ARG A 70 -14.62 -31.64 -13.09
CA ARG A 70 -14.47 -32.78 -12.18
C ARG A 70 -15.81 -33.34 -11.72
N THR A 71 -16.78 -32.48 -11.47
CA THR A 71 -18.14 -32.88 -11.10
C THR A 71 -18.78 -33.67 -12.26
N ASP A 72 -18.65 -33.19 -13.50
CA ASP A 72 -19.19 -33.85 -14.70
C ASP A 72 -18.55 -35.22 -15.01
N THR A 73 -17.30 -35.40 -14.61
CA THR A 73 -16.55 -36.65 -14.84
C THR A 73 -16.70 -37.68 -13.71
N CYS A 74 -17.47 -37.36 -12.66
CA CYS A 74 -17.78 -38.29 -11.58
C CYS A 74 -18.69 -39.43 -12.06
N LYS A 75 -18.33 -40.66 -11.65
CA LYS A 75 -19.08 -41.88 -12.00
C LYS A 75 -20.23 -42.16 -11.05
N SER A 76 -20.12 -41.73 -9.80
CA SER A 76 -21.15 -41.89 -8.77
C SER A 76 -21.94 -40.60 -8.59
N GLU A 77 -23.25 -40.72 -8.36
CA GLU A 77 -24.09 -39.57 -7.97
C GLU A 77 -23.72 -39.05 -6.58
N ASP A 78 -23.21 -39.91 -5.68
CA ASP A 78 -22.74 -39.48 -4.36
C ASP A 78 -21.48 -38.61 -4.50
N ASP A 79 -20.53 -38.99 -5.37
CA ASP A 79 -19.33 -38.18 -5.64
C ASP A 79 -19.70 -36.82 -6.24
N LYS A 80 -20.71 -36.76 -7.12
CA LYS A 80 -21.18 -35.50 -7.68
C LYS A 80 -21.72 -34.57 -6.59
N LYS A 81 -22.54 -35.10 -5.69
CA LYS A 81 -23.08 -34.34 -4.56
C LYS A 81 -21.98 -33.82 -3.66
N ASP A 82 -20.96 -34.62 -3.36
CA ASP A 82 -19.80 -34.17 -2.58
C ASP A 82 -19.12 -32.95 -3.23
N TYR A 83 -18.95 -32.95 -4.55
CA TYR A 83 -18.35 -31.81 -5.26
C TYR A 83 -19.25 -30.58 -5.28
N GLU A 84 -20.57 -30.76 -5.43
CA GLU A 84 -21.54 -29.67 -5.36
C GLU A 84 -21.56 -29.03 -3.96
N GLU A 85 -21.57 -29.83 -2.90
CA GLU A 85 -21.51 -29.36 -1.52
C GLU A 85 -20.18 -28.65 -1.20
N LEU A 86 -19.07 -29.19 -1.71
CA LEU A 86 -17.76 -28.56 -1.62
C LEU A 86 -17.75 -27.20 -2.33
N ALA A 87 -18.28 -27.13 -3.55
CA ALA A 87 -18.37 -25.90 -4.33
C ALA A 87 -19.17 -24.82 -3.59
N LEU A 88 -20.35 -25.19 -3.05
CA LEU A 88 -21.18 -24.30 -2.25
C LEU A 88 -20.47 -23.82 -0.99
N SER A 89 -19.76 -24.71 -0.31
CA SER A 89 -19.03 -24.38 0.92
C SER A 89 -17.87 -23.42 0.65
N VAL A 90 -17.05 -23.71 -0.37
CA VAL A 90 -15.93 -22.84 -0.78
C VAL A 90 -16.46 -21.49 -1.25
N MET A 91 -17.49 -21.47 -2.11
CA MET A 91 -18.12 -20.24 -2.60
C MET A 91 -18.65 -19.39 -1.45
N SER A 92 -19.36 -19.98 -0.49
CA SER A 92 -19.86 -19.24 0.67
C SER A 92 -18.74 -18.61 1.51
N ILE A 93 -17.60 -19.27 1.66
CA ILE A 93 -16.44 -18.73 2.38
C ILE A 93 -15.80 -17.58 1.58
N VAL A 94 -15.58 -17.78 0.28
CA VAL A 94 -15.03 -16.76 -0.63
C VAL A 94 -15.94 -15.53 -0.65
N ASP A 95 -17.25 -15.70 -0.84
CA ASP A 95 -18.22 -14.61 -0.84
C ASP A 95 -18.19 -13.82 0.46
N ARG A 96 -18.13 -14.51 1.62
CA ARG A 96 -18.01 -13.83 2.92
C ARG A 96 -16.73 -13.02 3.04
N ILE A 97 -15.61 -13.51 2.51
CA ILE A 97 -14.33 -12.79 2.51
C ILE A 97 -14.42 -11.56 1.59
N VAL A 98 -14.97 -11.72 0.39
CA VAL A 98 -15.16 -10.62 -0.59
C VAL A 98 -16.10 -9.56 -0.02
N HIS A 99 -17.25 -9.95 0.51
CA HIS A 99 -18.20 -9.04 1.14
C HIS A 99 -17.57 -8.25 2.29
N LYS A 100 -16.90 -8.94 3.23
CA LYS A 100 -16.20 -8.24 4.33
C LYS A 100 -15.09 -7.32 3.85
N THR A 101 -14.40 -7.69 2.77
CA THR A 101 -13.35 -6.86 2.18
C THR A 101 -13.96 -5.61 1.55
N ASN A 102 -15.05 -5.75 0.80
CA ASN A 102 -15.78 -4.63 0.22
C ASN A 102 -16.35 -3.71 1.30
N GLU A 103 -16.99 -4.25 2.34
CA GLU A 103 -17.48 -3.47 3.49
C GLU A 103 -16.33 -2.69 4.15
N LYS A 104 -15.13 -3.29 4.27
CA LYS A 104 -13.96 -2.60 4.83
C LYS A 104 -13.42 -1.53 3.89
N ILE A 105 -13.44 -1.74 2.57
CA ILE A 105 -13.04 -0.74 1.57
C ILE A 105 -14.02 0.44 1.58
N GLU A 106 -15.33 0.17 1.58
CA GLU A 106 -16.37 1.19 1.68
C GLU A 106 -16.21 1.99 2.97
N SER A 107 -16.06 1.31 4.11
CA SER A 107 -15.80 1.96 5.39
C SER A 107 -14.51 2.79 5.39
N SER A 108 -13.43 2.32 4.76
CA SER A 108 -12.18 3.08 4.65
C SER A 108 -12.32 4.30 3.75
N THR A 109 -13.13 4.17 2.69
CA THR A 109 -13.45 5.25 1.76
C THR A 109 -14.29 6.31 2.45
N ASP A 110 -15.29 5.93 3.23
CA ASP A 110 -16.12 6.85 4.02
C ASP A 110 -15.29 7.61 5.05
N VAL A 111 -14.37 6.93 5.74
CA VAL A 111 -13.41 7.56 6.67
C VAL A 111 -12.52 8.56 5.93
N LEU A 112 -11.99 8.19 4.77
CA LEU A 112 -11.18 9.10 3.94
C LEU A 112 -11.98 10.32 3.48
N GLN A 113 -13.22 10.13 3.03
CA GLN A 113 -14.12 11.22 2.66
C GLN A 113 -14.40 12.15 3.84
N GLY A 114 -14.61 11.59 5.04
CA GLY A 114 -14.75 12.35 6.28
C GLY A 114 -13.54 13.24 6.55
N ILE A 115 -12.33 12.69 6.44
CA ILE A 115 -11.07 13.44 6.62
C ILE A 115 -10.89 14.53 5.57
N LEU A 116 -11.27 14.28 4.32
CA LEU A 116 -11.09 15.23 3.22
C LEU A 116 -12.20 16.29 3.16
N LYS A 117 -13.34 16.07 3.80
CA LYS A 117 -14.50 16.98 3.78
C LYS A 117 -14.15 18.44 4.15
N PRO A 118 -13.31 18.73 5.16
CA PRO A 118 -12.98 20.11 5.51
C PRO A 118 -12.21 20.86 4.41
N VAL A 119 -11.49 20.15 3.54
CA VAL A 119 -10.65 20.75 2.47
C VAL A 119 -11.30 20.68 1.09
N VAL A 120 -12.42 19.98 0.96
CA VAL A 120 -13.23 19.88 -0.27
C VAL A 120 -14.43 20.80 -0.12
N ASP A 121 -14.34 22.03 -0.62
CA ASP A 121 -15.49 22.94 -0.68
C ASP A 121 -16.47 22.50 -1.78
N GLU A 122 -17.77 22.48 -1.47
CA GLU A 122 -18.84 22.13 -2.40
C GLU A 122 -19.20 23.28 -3.37
N LYS A 123 -18.76 24.52 -3.07
CA LYS A 123 -19.26 25.73 -3.75
C LYS A 123 -18.27 26.46 -4.64
N GLU A 124 -16.97 26.23 -4.50
CA GLU A 124 -15.94 26.87 -5.31
C GLU A 124 -15.09 25.85 -6.08
N GLU A 125 -14.46 26.31 -7.17
CA GLU A 125 -13.48 25.54 -7.91
C GLU A 125 -12.33 25.19 -6.96
N ILE A 126 -12.17 23.89 -6.66
CA ILE A 126 -11.31 23.48 -5.56
C ILE A 126 -9.87 23.89 -5.86
N SER A 127 -9.31 24.78 -5.03
CA SER A 127 -7.94 25.24 -5.19
C SER A 127 -6.97 24.20 -4.61
N TRP A 128 -6.03 23.73 -5.44
CA TRP A 128 -5.10 22.65 -5.07
C TRP A 128 -3.64 23.11 -5.13
N PRO A 129 -2.81 22.81 -4.11
CA PRO A 129 -3.11 22.11 -2.85
C PRO A 129 -3.95 22.97 -1.88
N PRO A 130 -4.59 22.37 -0.85
CA PRO A 130 -5.30 23.14 0.17
C PRO A 130 -4.32 24.05 0.89
N ARG A 131 -4.52 25.35 0.80
CA ARG A 131 -3.66 26.36 1.45
C ARG A 131 -4.36 27.08 2.61
N ASP A 132 -5.65 26.85 2.78
CA ASP A 132 -6.39 27.43 3.89
C ASP A 132 -5.94 26.79 5.21
N PRO A 133 -5.32 27.58 6.13
CA PRO A 133 -4.86 27.07 7.41
C PRO A 133 -6.00 26.54 8.28
N GLU A 134 -7.22 27.10 8.16
CA GLU A 134 -8.37 26.67 8.95
C GLU A 134 -8.86 25.29 8.50
N ALA A 135 -9.02 25.08 7.18
CA ALA A 135 -9.35 23.78 6.60
C ALA A 135 -8.30 22.70 6.91
N LEU A 136 -7.01 23.04 6.84
CA LEU A 136 -5.93 22.10 7.17
C LEU A 136 -5.93 21.71 8.65
N LYS A 137 -6.22 22.65 9.54
CA LYS A 137 -6.36 22.37 10.97
C LYS A 137 -7.57 21.49 11.25
N ALA A 138 -8.72 21.77 10.60
CA ALA A 138 -9.90 20.91 10.71
C ALA A 138 -9.62 19.48 10.21
N MET A 139 -8.88 19.34 9.09
CA MET A 139 -8.42 18.04 8.59
C MET A 139 -7.51 17.31 9.60
N GLU A 140 -6.59 18.01 10.28
CA GLU A 140 -5.75 17.43 11.34
C GLU A 140 -6.58 16.96 12.54
N GLU A 141 -7.60 17.72 12.93
CA GLU A 141 -8.55 17.37 13.99
C GLU A 141 -9.34 16.10 13.62
N GLU A 142 -9.83 15.99 12.37
CA GLU A 142 -10.49 14.79 11.86
C GLU A 142 -9.55 13.58 11.87
N VAL A 143 -8.33 13.69 11.34
CA VAL A 143 -7.32 12.60 11.40
C VAL A 143 -7.08 12.18 12.85
N THR A 144 -6.98 13.13 13.76
CA THR A 144 -6.75 12.84 15.19
C THR A 144 -7.93 12.12 15.83
N GLN A 145 -9.17 12.48 15.48
CA GLN A 145 -10.37 11.82 15.96
C GLN A 145 -10.47 10.38 15.43
N MET A 146 -10.37 10.20 14.11
CA MET A 146 -10.47 8.88 13.46
C MET A 146 -9.37 7.93 13.95
N GLU A 147 -8.18 8.46 14.27
CA GLU A 147 -7.08 7.68 14.88
C GLU A 147 -7.42 7.21 16.29
N GLN A 148 -8.06 8.05 17.11
CA GLN A 148 -8.48 7.69 18.47
C GLN A 148 -9.60 6.64 18.47
N GLU A 149 -10.49 6.71 17.48
CA GLU A 149 -11.57 5.75 17.26
C GLU A 149 -11.06 4.42 16.67
N GLY A 150 -9.77 4.35 16.29
CA GLY A 150 -9.14 3.15 15.75
C GLY A 150 -9.50 2.85 14.29
N GLN A 151 -10.04 3.85 13.57
CA GLN A 151 -10.47 3.71 12.18
C GLN A 151 -9.33 3.86 11.17
N LEU A 152 -8.19 4.42 11.57
CA LEU A 152 -6.98 4.53 10.73
C LEU A 152 -6.12 3.26 10.83
N ASP A 153 -6.74 2.12 10.55
CA ASP A 153 -6.12 0.80 10.62
C ASP A 153 -5.35 0.44 9.33
N GLU A 154 -4.79 -0.76 9.27
CA GLU A 154 -4.06 -1.24 8.08
C GLU A 154 -4.92 -1.28 6.81
N GLY A 155 -6.24 -1.49 6.92
CA GLY A 155 -7.13 -1.45 5.76
C GLY A 155 -7.27 -0.04 5.21
N PHE A 156 -7.48 0.94 6.10
CA PHE A 156 -7.50 2.35 5.72
C PHE A 156 -6.19 2.78 5.05
N LEU A 157 -5.04 2.48 5.68
CA LEU A 157 -3.74 2.84 5.13
C LEU A 157 -3.46 2.16 3.78
N SER A 158 -3.88 0.91 3.61
CA SER A 158 -3.78 0.19 2.34
C SER A 158 -4.59 0.88 1.25
N GLU A 159 -5.83 1.29 1.56
CA GLU A 159 -6.74 1.96 0.64
C GLU A 159 -6.19 3.33 0.20
N VAL A 160 -5.81 4.19 1.15
CA VAL A 160 -5.20 5.50 0.85
C VAL A 160 -3.95 5.34 -0.02
N ASN A 161 -3.11 4.34 0.26
CA ASN A 161 -1.94 4.07 -0.56
C ASN A 161 -2.28 3.53 -1.95
N ALA A 162 -3.34 2.74 -2.10
CA ALA A 162 -3.82 2.26 -3.39
C ALA A 162 -4.31 3.42 -4.26
N GLN A 163 -5.17 4.29 -3.70
CA GLN A 163 -5.65 5.49 -4.38
C GLN A 163 -4.49 6.44 -4.73
N LEU A 164 -3.49 6.58 -3.84
CA LEU A 164 -2.33 7.43 -4.09
C LEU A 164 -1.48 6.91 -5.27
N ARG A 165 -1.28 5.59 -5.37
CA ARG A 165 -0.57 4.99 -6.51
C ARG A 165 -1.34 5.21 -7.81
N GLN A 166 -2.65 4.93 -7.80
CA GLN A 166 -3.51 5.12 -8.97
C GLN A 166 -3.51 6.59 -9.43
N ALA A 167 -3.67 7.54 -8.52
CA ALA A 167 -3.65 8.97 -8.85
C ALA A 167 -2.30 9.45 -9.42
N LYS A 168 -1.18 8.83 -9.01
CA LYS A 168 0.15 9.10 -9.58
C LYS A 168 0.30 8.50 -10.97
N GLU A 169 -0.23 7.30 -11.20
CA GLU A 169 -0.18 6.61 -12.50
C GLU A 169 -1.05 7.30 -13.55
N ASP A 170 -2.26 7.74 -13.16
CA ASP A 170 -3.19 8.47 -14.03
C ASP A 170 -2.63 9.84 -14.45
N GLY A 171 -1.81 10.48 -13.61
CA GLY A 171 -1.09 11.74 -13.89
C GLY A 171 -1.98 12.97 -14.08
N ASP A 172 -3.31 12.80 -14.07
CA ASP A 172 -4.32 13.82 -14.35
C ASP A 172 -4.88 14.48 -13.08
N LYS A 173 -4.55 13.97 -11.89
CA LYS A 173 -5.08 14.43 -10.59
C LYS A 173 -3.98 14.80 -9.58
N PRO A 174 -3.11 15.77 -9.88
CA PRO A 174 -2.06 16.21 -8.95
C PRO A 174 -2.62 16.72 -7.61
N GLY A 175 -3.83 17.28 -7.60
CA GLY A 175 -4.51 17.70 -6.37
C GLY A 175 -4.87 16.53 -5.44
N LEU A 176 -5.36 15.42 -6.01
CA LEU A 176 -5.68 14.21 -5.23
C LEU A 176 -4.42 13.57 -4.65
N VAL A 177 -3.32 13.53 -5.42
CA VAL A 177 -2.02 13.06 -4.93
C VAL A 177 -1.59 13.87 -3.70
N ALA A 178 -1.67 15.19 -3.76
CA ALA A 178 -1.31 16.06 -2.64
C ALA A 178 -2.18 15.84 -1.40
N MET A 179 -3.49 15.66 -1.57
CA MET A 179 -4.40 15.37 -0.45
C MET A 179 -4.08 14.05 0.24
N LEU A 180 -3.95 12.97 -0.53
CA LEU A 180 -3.66 11.65 0.02
C LEU A 180 -2.29 11.63 0.71
N GLN A 181 -1.30 12.34 0.15
CA GLN A 181 -0.02 12.54 0.83
C GLN A 181 -0.19 13.30 2.15
N LYS A 182 -0.98 14.39 2.19
CA LYS A 182 -1.24 15.14 3.41
C LYS A 182 -1.92 14.30 4.49
N VAL A 183 -2.91 13.46 4.12
CA VAL A 183 -3.53 12.50 5.05
C VAL A 183 -2.48 11.58 5.69
N LEU A 184 -1.62 10.97 4.88
CA LEU A 184 -0.56 10.07 5.36
C LEU A 184 0.48 10.79 6.22
N GLN A 185 0.81 12.04 5.89
CA GLN A 185 1.72 12.87 6.68
C GLN A 185 1.12 13.23 8.06
N LEU A 186 -0.15 13.64 8.11
CA LEU A 186 -0.86 13.95 9.35
C LEU A 186 -0.95 12.70 10.24
N TYR A 187 -1.30 11.56 9.65
CA TYR A 187 -1.28 10.27 10.34
C TYR A 187 0.11 9.96 10.93
N ALA A 188 1.16 10.10 10.13
CA ALA A 188 2.53 9.80 10.57
C ALA A 188 3.00 10.73 11.69
N SER A 189 2.76 12.04 11.53
CA SER A 189 3.03 13.06 12.55
C SER A 189 2.35 12.70 13.87
N ARG A 190 1.05 12.38 13.82
CA ARG A 190 0.24 12.02 14.98
C ARG A 190 0.79 10.79 15.70
N VAL A 191 1.00 9.69 14.97
CA VAL A 191 1.46 8.41 15.53
C VAL A 191 2.87 8.52 16.09
N LEU A 192 3.79 9.17 15.39
CA LEU A 192 5.16 9.37 15.87
C LEU A 192 5.20 10.29 17.10
N SER A 193 4.35 11.31 17.17
CA SER A 193 4.29 12.26 18.28
C SER A 193 3.80 11.66 19.60
N LYS A 194 3.15 10.48 19.58
CA LYS A 194 2.67 9.80 20.80
C LYS A 194 3.79 9.43 21.77
N ARG A 195 5.03 9.32 21.30
CA ARG A 195 6.18 8.95 22.12
C ARG A 195 7.29 9.98 21.99
N SER A 196 7.70 10.49 23.15
CA SER A 196 8.87 11.35 23.27
C SER A 196 10.10 10.52 23.65
N TYR A 197 11.24 10.83 23.05
CA TYR A 197 12.56 10.32 23.38
C TYR A 197 13.55 11.46 23.66
N ALA A 198 13.10 12.71 23.60
CA ALA A 198 13.89 13.92 23.86
C ALA A 198 14.55 13.94 25.25
N LYS A 199 14.15 13.07 26.18
CA LYS A 199 14.72 12.98 27.52
C LYS A 199 15.29 11.61 27.82
N ARG A 200 16.52 11.58 28.34
CA ARG A 200 17.14 10.38 28.91
C ARG A 200 17.51 10.66 30.37
N GLY A 201 16.64 10.25 31.28
CA GLY A 201 16.75 10.67 32.68
C GLY A 201 16.54 12.17 32.82
N ASN A 202 17.52 12.90 33.38
CA ASN A 202 17.48 14.36 33.51
C ASN A 202 18.11 15.10 32.32
N GLU A 203 18.68 14.40 31.34
CA GLU A 203 19.33 15.01 30.20
C GLU A 203 18.35 15.18 29.03
N VAL A 204 18.36 16.37 28.42
CA VAL A 204 17.63 16.66 27.18
C VAL A 204 18.53 16.39 25.99
N LEU A 205 18.11 15.46 25.14
CA LEU A 205 18.77 15.13 23.88
C LEU A 205 18.32 16.13 22.81
N LYS A 206 19.05 17.23 22.66
CA LYS A 206 18.70 18.36 21.76
C LYS A 206 18.31 17.92 20.33
N ALA A 207 19.06 16.99 19.73
CA ALA A 207 18.76 16.51 18.38
C ALA A 207 17.43 15.76 18.30
N GLU A 208 17.06 14.98 19.33
CA GLU A 208 15.78 14.28 19.38
C GLU A 208 14.63 15.24 19.73
N GLU A 209 14.87 16.22 20.60
CA GLU A 209 13.91 17.31 20.84
C GLU A 209 13.60 18.06 19.55
N PHE A 210 14.64 18.38 18.76
CA PHE A 210 14.46 19.03 17.47
C PHE A 210 13.71 18.14 16.47
N LEU A 211 14.03 16.84 16.40
CA LEU A 211 13.26 15.89 15.58
C LEU A 211 11.78 15.85 16.01
N GLU A 212 11.47 15.90 17.30
CA GLU A 212 10.10 15.96 17.79
C GLU A 212 9.38 17.25 17.39
N VAL A 213 10.09 18.38 17.34
CA VAL A 213 9.55 19.65 16.81
C VAL A 213 9.22 19.49 15.32
N LEU A 214 10.13 18.93 14.52
CA LEU A 214 9.90 18.70 13.08
C LEU A 214 8.72 17.75 12.82
N ILE A 215 8.62 16.66 13.58
CA ILE A 215 7.51 15.70 13.46
C ILE A 215 6.16 16.38 13.74
N LYS A 216 6.09 17.33 14.68
CA LYS A 216 4.85 18.03 15.03
C LYS A 216 4.55 19.23 14.14
N ALA A 217 5.54 19.74 13.42
CA ALA A 217 5.38 20.92 12.61
C ALA A 217 4.72 20.60 11.26
N PRO A 218 3.92 21.53 10.71
CA PRO A 218 3.50 21.46 9.32
C PRO A 218 4.70 21.38 8.38
N GLU A 219 4.58 20.65 7.27
CA GLU A 219 5.67 20.50 6.28
C GLU A 219 6.15 21.86 5.76
N GLU A 220 5.22 22.81 5.62
CA GLU A 220 5.46 24.15 5.14
C GLU A 220 6.43 24.94 6.03
N GLU A 221 6.52 24.57 7.32
CA GLU A 221 7.42 25.18 8.30
C GLU A 221 8.78 24.48 8.39
N TRP A 222 8.94 23.28 7.82
CA TRP A 222 10.17 22.50 7.95
C TRP A 222 11.38 23.28 7.48
N ASN A 223 11.32 23.93 6.32
CA ASN A 223 12.45 24.69 5.79
C ASN A 223 12.93 25.75 6.78
N LYS A 224 12.00 26.50 7.37
CA LYS A 224 12.33 27.53 8.36
C LYS A 224 12.93 26.90 9.62
N LEU A 225 12.32 25.85 10.16
CA LEU A 225 12.80 25.17 11.36
C LEU A 225 14.19 24.54 11.18
N LEU A 226 14.43 23.94 10.02
CA LEU A 226 15.70 23.36 9.61
C LEU A 226 16.78 24.44 9.49
N LEU A 227 16.45 25.60 8.90
CA LEU A 227 17.36 26.74 8.83
C LEU A 227 17.68 27.29 10.23
N ASP A 228 16.67 27.53 11.07
CA ASP A 228 16.84 28.20 12.37
C ASP A 228 17.55 27.32 13.41
N SER A 229 17.35 26.00 13.36
CA SER A 229 17.80 25.09 14.43
C SER A 229 19.10 24.35 14.13
N MET A 230 19.54 24.32 12.87
CA MET A 230 20.81 23.67 12.49
C MET A 230 22.01 24.60 12.67
N THR A 231 23.18 24.00 12.88
CA THR A 231 24.45 24.72 13.14
C THR A 231 24.82 25.74 12.06
N PHE A 232 24.45 25.52 10.79
CA PHE A 232 24.68 26.50 9.72
C PHE A 232 23.81 27.76 9.82
N GLY A 233 22.66 27.70 10.49
CA GLY A 233 21.81 28.85 10.80
C GLY A 233 21.97 29.39 12.23
N LYS A 234 23.08 29.04 12.90
CA LYS A 234 23.39 29.39 14.31
C LYS A 234 22.63 28.61 15.38
N GLY A 235 21.98 27.51 15.02
CA GLY A 235 21.40 26.58 15.98
C GLY A 235 22.41 25.62 16.61
N ASP A 236 21.91 24.75 17.48
CA ASP A 236 22.73 23.85 18.32
C ASP A 236 22.81 22.41 17.80
N VAL A 237 22.10 22.06 16.72
CA VAL A 237 22.01 20.67 16.22
C VAL A 237 22.78 20.53 14.91
N SER A 238 23.75 19.62 14.88
CA SER A 238 24.46 19.31 13.64
C SER A 238 23.58 18.44 12.70
N PRO A 239 23.75 18.55 11.38
CA PRO A 239 23.08 17.66 10.43
C PRO A 239 23.32 16.18 10.75
N GLU A 240 24.56 15.82 11.11
CA GLU A 240 24.95 14.44 11.45
C GLU A 240 24.20 13.92 12.68
N ASP A 241 24.03 14.76 13.71
CA ASP A 241 23.26 14.40 14.90
C ASP A 241 21.77 14.20 14.57
N LEU A 242 21.20 15.07 13.73
CA LEU A 242 19.83 14.93 13.24
C LEU A 242 19.63 13.62 12.47
N TYR A 243 20.53 13.31 11.53
CA TYR A 243 20.46 12.07 10.76
C TYR A 243 20.61 10.84 11.64
N ALA A 244 21.49 10.90 12.66
CA ALA A 244 21.67 9.81 13.60
C ALA A 244 20.40 9.54 14.44
N VAL A 245 19.68 10.59 14.88
CA VAL A 245 18.41 10.40 15.61
C VAL A 245 17.28 9.94 14.70
N ILE A 246 17.20 10.44 13.45
CA ILE A 246 16.22 9.97 12.46
C ILE A 246 16.42 8.48 12.19
N LYS A 247 17.66 8.05 11.95
CA LYS A 247 17.99 6.64 11.73
C LYS A 247 17.56 5.77 12.91
N LYS A 248 17.88 6.17 14.14
CA LYS A 248 17.42 5.48 15.37
C LYS A 248 15.89 5.43 15.46
N ARG A 249 15.19 6.49 15.04
CA ARG A 249 13.73 6.54 15.03
C ARG A 249 13.16 5.54 14.03
N ILE A 250 13.72 5.45 12.83
CA ILE A 250 13.36 4.46 11.80
C ILE A 250 13.57 3.04 12.33
N GLU A 251 14.74 2.73 12.91
CA GLU A 251 15.02 1.41 13.49
C GLU A 251 14.00 1.02 14.57
N ARG A 252 13.63 1.95 15.45
CA ARG A 252 12.60 1.73 16.47
C ARG A 252 11.22 1.49 15.85
N THR A 253 10.86 2.22 14.79
CA THR A 253 9.62 2.01 14.06
C THR A 253 9.59 0.60 13.48
N LEU A 254 10.67 0.18 12.80
CA LEU A 254 10.76 -1.15 12.18
C LEU A 254 10.56 -2.30 13.17
N ILE A 255 11.08 -2.17 14.39
CA ILE A 255 10.96 -3.20 15.45
C ILE A 255 9.55 -3.24 16.06
N ARG A 256 8.80 -2.13 16.01
CA ARG A 256 7.53 -1.97 16.74
C ARG A 256 6.29 -2.14 15.90
N THR A 257 6.43 -2.10 14.59
CA THR A 257 5.35 -2.33 13.63
C THR A 257 5.51 -3.70 13.00
N GLU A 258 4.41 -4.26 12.49
CA GLU A 258 4.46 -5.49 11.71
C GLU A 258 5.29 -5.29 10.44
N GLY A 259 6.16 -6.27 10.13
CA GLY A 259 7.04 -6.20 8.97
C GLY A 259 6.27 -6.14 7.66
N GLY A 260 6.52 -5.12 6.84
CA GLY A 260 5.88 -4.95 5.54
C GLY A 260 4.51 -4.28 5.57
N SER A 261 3.97 -3.99 6.75
CA SER A 261 2.71 -3.25 6.96
C SER A 261 2.73 -1.85 6.34
N TYR A 262 1.54 -1.32 6.02
CA TYR A 262 1.41 0.04 5.51
C TYR A 262 1.78 1.07 6.57
N GLN A 263 1.42 0.83 7.84
CA GLN A 263 1.87 1.68 8.94
C GLN A 263 3.40 1.78 8.98
N GLN A 264 4.12 0.66 8.93
CA GLN A 264 5.59 0.66 8.92
C GLN A 264 6.16 1.52 7.79
N ARG A 265 5.61 1.38 6.58
CA ARG A 265 6.05 2.10 5.38
C ARG A 265 5.80 3.60 5.53
N VAL A 266 4.57 4.00 5.84
CA VAL A 266 4.16 5.41 5.97
C VAL A 266 5.01 6.14 7.01
N LEU A 267 5.20 5.55 8.20
CA LEU A 267 6.02 6.16 9.25
C LEU A 267 7.49 6.28 8.85
N THR A 268 8.03 5.29 8.14
CA THR A 268 9.42 5.28 7.68
C THR A 268 9.64 6.30 6.56
N GLU A 269 8.72 6.38 5.59
CA GLU A 269 8.78 7.34 4.49
C GLU A 269 8.66 8.78 5.00
N TYR A 270 7.80 9.03 5.99
CA TYR A 270 7.69 10.35 6.62
C TYR A 270 9.02 10.80 7.27
N LEU A 271 9.65 9.92 8.06
CA LEU A 271 10.95 10.20 8.67
C LEU A 271 12.07 10.39 7.63
N LYS A 272 12.06 9.61 6.55
CA LYS A 272 12.98 9.79 5.41
C LYS A 272 12.71 11.10 4.66
N GLY A 273 11.46 11.55 4.57
CA GLY A 273 11.10 12.83 3.99
C GLY A 273 11.70 14.01 4.76
N ILE A 274 11.64 13.97 6.10
CA ILE A 274 12.32 14.96 6.96
C ILE A 274 13.83 14.95 6.69
N GLN A 275 14.45 13.76 6.62
CA GLN A 275 15.88 13.62 6.32
C GLN A 275 16.23 14.18 4.93
N SER A 276 15.49 13.80 3.88
CA SER A 276 15.70 14.28 2.52
C SER A 276 15.65 15.80 2.45
N ARG A 277 14.65 16.42 3.11
CA ARG A 277 14.52 17.87 3.16
C ARG A 277 15.71 18.54 3.85
N ALA A 278 16.18 17.96 4.96
CA ALA A 278 17.36 18.44 5.65
C ALA A 278 18.63 18.33 4.78
N GLU A 279 18.79 17.21 4.06
CA GLU A 279 19.91 16.99 3.14
C GLU A 279 19.90 18.00 1.97
N GLU A 280 18.73 18.25 1.36
CA GLU A 280 18.55 19.27 0.30
C GLU A 280 19.02 20.65 0.77
N ILE A 281 18.58 21.10 1.95
CA ILE A 281 18.97 22.40 2.52
C ILE A 281 20.48 22.45 2.76
N VAL A 282 21.06 21.39 3.32
CA VAL A 282 22.51 21.31 3.57
C VAL A 282 23.30 21.38 2.26
N GLN A 283 22.86 20.70 1.21
CA GLN A 283 23.52 20.71 -0.10
C GLN A 283 23.52 22.11 -0.72
N VAL A 284 22.37 22.81 -0.69
CA VAL A 284 22.24 24.19 -1.17
C VAL A 284 23.19 25.12 -0.44
N PHE A 285 23.32 25.00 0.89
CA PHE A 285 24.24 25.81 1.70
C PHE A 285 25.72 25.49 1.47
N GLN A 286 26.05 24.23 1.14
CA GLN A 286 27.42 23.81 0.84
C GLN A 286 27.84 24.12 -0.60
N GLY A 287 26.96 24.71 -1.42
CA GLY A 287 27.28 25.17 -2.78
C GLY A 287 27.57 24.04 -3.76
N LYS A 288 27.05 22.82 -3.51
CA LYS A 288 27.08 21.73 -4.50
C LYS A 288 25.81 21.84 -5.35
N PRO A 289 25.90 22.22 -6.63
CA PRO A 289 24.75 22.15 -7.54
C PRO A 289 24.44 20.67 -7.86
N GLU A 290 23.19 20.41 -8.20
CA GLU A 290 22.69 19.13 -8.75
C GLU A 290 23.53 18.59 -9.90
#